data_AF-A0A8J6P920-F1
#
_entry.id   AF-A0A8J6P920-F1
#
_cell.length_a   1.000
_cell.length_b   1.000
_cell.length_c   1.000
_cell.angle_alpha   90.00
_cell.angle_beta   90.00
_cell.angle_gamma   90.00
#
_symmetry.space_group_name_H-M   'P 1'
#
loop_
_entity.id
_entity.type
_entity.pdbx_description
1 polymer ?
#
loop_
_entity_poly.entity_id
_entity_poly.type
_entity_poly.pdbx_seq_one_letter_code
_entity_poly.pdbx_strand_id
1 'polypeptide(L)'
;MDFKNVIWITGDQNCTAPIFRREFSIRSVKEAKISICGLGFFELYLNGKKVSDDLFVPVWTNYEKRENRRLLYPLQDELSNYRTYYLEYDVSSYLNEGVNTIGVMLGNGWYHQIRRTEEGDLDYGFPKLCFELLITDQAGQTLQFYSDSEMKWSESEILENNLFFGELHNLRKKQDGWMLSGFDDSAWKPACQVPAPETNFYRQNCPADKIIRSVTPQLVYTEKDRRIYDCGENITGFVSVRCLVSSGKCIFRIFYSL
;
A
#
# COMPACT_ATOMS: atom_id res chain seq x y z
N MET A 1 5.37 -19.60 4.36
CA MET A 1 6.11 -18.89 3.32
C MET A 1 7.51 -18.53 3.81
N ASP A 2 8.55 -18.79 3.01
CA ASP A 2 9.89 -18.27 3.24
C ASP A 2 10.13 -17.02 2.38
N PHE A 3 9.83 -15.85 2.94
CA PHE A 3 9.94 -14.56 2.25
C PHE A 3 11.35 -14.21 1.76
N LYS A 4 12.40 -14.93 2.21
CA LYS A 4 13.77 -14.75 1.71
C LYS A 4 13.98 -15.38 0.33
N ASN A 5 13.18 -16.39 0.00
CA ASN A 5 13.32 -17.19 -1.22
C ASN A 5 12.17 -16.97 -2.23
N VAL A 6 11.21 -16.11 -1.90
CA VAL A 6 10.16 -15.68 -2.84
C VAL A 6 10.61 -14.42 -3.58
N ILE A 7 10.17 -14.29 -4.84
CA ILE A 7 10.47 -13.17 -5.71
C ILE A 7 9.87 -11.88 -5.12
N TRP A 8 10.71 -10.87 -4.97
CA TRP A 8 10.29 -9.52 -4.63
C TRP A 8 10.16 -8.70 -5.89
N ILE A 9 9.11 -7.88 -5.95
CA ILE A 9 8.85 -7.01 -7.09
C ILE A 9 8.71 -5.55 -6.65
N THR A 10 8.98 -4.64 -7.57
CA THR A 10 8.77 -3.20 -7.42
C THR A 10 8.35 -2.59 -8.76
N GLY A 11 7.93 -1.33 -8.73
CA GLY A 11 7.72 -0.54 -9.94
C GLY A 11 9.03 0.05 -10.46
N ASP A 12 8.96 1.05 -11.33
CA ASP A 12 10.15 1.82 -11.68
C ASP A 12 10.66 2.60 -10.45
N GLN A 13 11.98 2.83 -10.38
CA GLN A 13 12.69 3.57 -9.32
C GLN A 13 12.38 5.09 -9.28
N ASN A 14 11.19 5.49 -9.68
CA ASN A 14 10.65 6.85 -9.55
C ASN A 14 9.16 6.83 -9.16
N CYS A 15 8.56 5.65 -8.99
CA CYS A 15 7.15 5.50 -8.64
C CYS A 15 7.00 5.25 -7.15
N THR A 16 6.36 6.19 -6.45
CA THR A 16 6.17 6.17 -4.99
C THR A 16 4.84 5.55 -4.55
N ALA A 17 3.91 5.36 -5.49
CA ALA A 17 2.64 4.68 -5.26
C ALA A 17 2.27 3.75 -6.44
N PRO A 18 3.07 2.69 -6.69
CA PRO A 18 2.79 1.75 -7.77
C PRO A 18 1.56 0.89 -7.45
N ILE A 19 0.79 0.59 -8.48
CA ILE A 19 -0.27 -0.43 -8.46
C ILE A 19 0.18 -1.65 -9.26
N PHE A 20 -0.03 -2.84 -8.71
CA PHE A 20 0.32 -4.14 -9.30
C PHE A 20 -0.94 -4.95 -9.53
N ARG A 21 -1.04 -5.61 -10.68
CA ARG A 21 -2.17 -6.51 -10.98
C ARG A 21 -1.72 -7.79 -11.66
N ARG A 22 -2.49 -8.85 -11.46
CA ARG A 22 -2.42 -10.09 -12.24
C ARG A 22 -3.78 -10.77 -12.27
N GLU A 23 -4.14 -11.30 -13.43
CA GLU A 23 -5.27 -12.21 -13.57
C GLU A 23 -4.78 -13.65 -13.48
N PHE A 24 -5.55 -14.52 -12.83
CA PHE A 24 -5.28 -15.94 -12.72
C PHE A 24 -6.60 -16.72 -12.70
N SER A 25 -6.55 -17.99 -13.09
CA SER A 25 -7.74 -18.85 -13.15
C SER A 25 -7.65 -19.99 -12.15
N ILE A 26 -8.76 -20.27 -11.47
CA ILE A 26 -8.90 -21.42 -10.57
C ILE A 26 -10.16 -22.21 -10.94
N ARG A 27 -10.13 -23.52 -10.72
CA ARG A 27 -11.29 -24.39 -11.03
C ARG A 27 -12.30 -24.42 -9.89
N SER A 28 -11.81 -24.49 -8.66
CA SER A 28 -12.62 -24.43 -7.45
C SER A 28 -11.77 -23.89 -6.31
N VAL A 29 -12.43 -23.40 -5.26
CA VAL A 29 -11.81 -22.94 -4.02
C VAL A 29 -12.57 -23.52 -2.85
N LYS A 30 -11.83 -24.08 -1.88
CA LYS A 30 -12.34 -24.48 -0.58
C LYS A 30 -11.78 -23.58 0.51
N GLU A 31 -10.48 -23.33 0.46
CA GLU A 31 -9.75 -22.46 1.37
C GLU A 31 -8.70 -21.70 0.59
N ALA A 32 -8.50 -20.42 0.90
CA ALA A 32 -7.44 -19.63 0.33
C ALA A 32 -6.85 -18.69 1.38
N LYS A 33 -5.52 -18.64 1.43
CA LYS A 33 -4.77 -17.79 2.35
C LYS A 33 -3.71 -17.05 1.57
N ILE A 34 -3.61 -15.74 1.80
CA ILE A 34 -2.51 -14.93 1.27
C ILE A 34 -1.58 -14.52 2.41
N SER A 35 -0.28 -14.67 2.19
CA SER A 35 0.78 -14.10 3.02
C SER A 35 1.44 -12.99 2.22
N ILE A 36 1.42 -11.75 2.72
CA ILE A 36 1.80 -10.56 1.96
C ILE A 36 2.66 -9.60 2.79
N CYS A 37 3.68 -9.04 2.15
CA CYS A 37 4.56 -8.02 2.69
C CYS A 37 4.74 -6.89 1.68
N GLY A 38 4.31 -5.69 2.05
CA GLY A 38 4.66 -4.46 1.34
C GLY A 38 5.68 -3.67 2.17
N LEU A 39 6.84 -3.33 1.59
CA LEU A 39 7.78 -2.40 2.22
C LEU A 39 7.30 -0.98 1.96
N GLY A 40 6.98 -0.26 3.05
CA GLY A 40 6.17 0.95 3.02
C GLY A 40 4.80 0.62 3.60
N PHE A 41 3.73 0.94 2.87
CA PHE A 41 2.39 0.41 3.16
C PHE A 41 1.80 -0.26 1.93
N PHE A 42 0.81 -1.13 2.13
CA PHE A 42 0.02 -1.69 1.03
C PHE A 42 -1.47 -1.69 1.29
N GLU A 43 -2.23 -1.68 0.20
CA GLU A 43 -3.62 -2.10 0.15
C GLU A 43 -3.77 -3.28 -0.80
N LEU A 44 -4.42 -4.34 -0.35
CA LEU A 44 -4.66 -5.56 -1.11
C LEU A 44 -6.11 -5.60 -1.59
N TYR A 45 -6.30 -6.02 -2.84
CA TYR A 45 -7.59 -6.16 -3.49
C TYR A 45 -7.69 -7.52 -4.18
N LEU A 46 -8.85 -8.14 -4.08
CA LEU A 46 -9.21 -9.33 -4.84
C LEU A 46 -10.57 -9.09 -5.49
N ASN A 47 -10.63 -9.24 -6.81
CA ASN A 47 -11.85 -9.06 -7.61
C ASN A 47 -12.56 -7.73 -7.31
N GLY A 48 -11.78 -6.65 -7.22
CA GLY A 48 -12.25 -5.29 -6.92
C GLY A 48 -12.65 -5.03 -5.47
N LYS A 49 -12.57 -6.02 -4.56
CA LYS A 49 -12.86 -5.85 -3.14
C LYS A 49 -11.57 -5.69 -2.34
N LYS A 50 -11.50 -4.66 -1.51
CA LYS A 50 -10.38 -4.46 -0.56
C LYS A 50 -10.38 -5.61 0.46
N VAL A 51 -9.23 -6.25 0.63
CA VAL A 51 -9.02 -7.32 1.61
C VAL A 51 -8.66 -6.68 2.94
N SER A 52 -9.56 -6.82 3.92
CA SER A 52 -9.48 -6.17 5.24
C SER A 52 -9.76 -4.66 5.24
N ASP A 53 -10.13 -4.14 6.41
CA ASP A 53 -10.25 -2.72 6.75
C ASP A 53 -8.98 -2.17 7.42
N ASP A 54 -7.92 -2.98 7.47
CA ASP A 54 -6.62 -2.59 8.00
C ASP A 54 -6.01 -1.42 7.21
N LEU A 55 -5.42 -0.48 7.96
CA LEU A 55 -4.76 0.71 7.45
C LEU A 55 -3.29 0.71 7.88
N PHE A 56 -2.46 1.38 7.07
CA PHE A 56 -1.04 1.61 7.37
C PHE A 56 -0.27 0.31 7.71
N VAL A 57 -0.56 -0.76 6.95
CA VAL A 57 0.07 -2.07 7.12
C VAL A 57 1.18 -2.31 6.09
N PRO A 58 2.27 -3.01 6.47
CA PRO A 58 2.59 -3.54 7.81
C PRO A 58 3.04 -2.47 8.79
N VAL A 59 3.08 -2.81 10.08
CA VAL A 59 3.63 -1.91 11.11
C VAL A 59 5.11 -1.60 10.87
N TRP A 60 5.49 -0.38 11.24
CA TRP A 60 6.84 0.13 11.08
C TRP A 60 7.86 -0.60 11.97
N THR A 61 9.00 -0.93 11.36
CA THR A 61 10.19 -1.48 12.00
C THR A 61 11.47 -0.92 11.37
N ASN A 62 12.63 -1.27 11.93
CA ASN A 62 13.88 -1.10 11.22
C ASN A 62 14.02 -2.19 10.14
N TYR A 63 13.57 -1.88 8.91
CA TYR A 63 13.33 -2.86 7.85
C TYR A 63 14.58 -3.65 7.42
N GLU A 64 15.67 -2.95 7.09
CA GLU A 64 16.93 -3.53 6.61
C GLU A 64 18.08 -2.56 6.87
N LYS A 65 19.32 -2.92 6.53
CA LYS A 65 20.44 -1.98 6.64
C LYS A 65 20.21 -0.82 5.68
N ARG A 66 20.28 0.41 6.20
CA ARG A 66 20.28 1.63 5.39
C ARG A 66 21.45 2.53 5.77
N GLU A 67 21.77 3.46 4.89
CA GLU A 67 22.77 4.47 5.18
C GLU A 67 22.18 5.57 6.06
N ASN A 68 22.64 5.63 7.31
CA ASN A 68 22.22 6.64 8.27
C ASN A 68 22.94 7.98 8.03
N ARG A 69 22.54 8.70 6.98
CA ARG A 69 23.16 9.98 6.59
C ARG A 69 22.48 11.16 7.29
N ARG A 70 23.27 12.17 7.64
CA ARG A 70 22.78 13.47 8.16
C ARG A 70 21.87 13.36 9.39
N LEU A 71 22.06 12.33 10.20
CA LEU A 71 21.31 12.17 11.45
C LEU A 71 21.47 13.41 12.33
N LEU A 72 20.36 13.85 12.92
CA LEU A 72 20.37 14.95 13.88
C LEU A 72 21.17 14.61 15.14
N TYR A 73 21.15 13.33 15.53
CA TYR A 73 21.81 12.82 16.72
C TYR A 73 22.99 11.92 16.33
N PRO A 74 24.14 12.01 17.03
CA PRO A 74 25.26 11.13 16.78
C PRO A 74 24.91 9.70 17.23
N LEU A 75 24.54 8.85 16.27
CA LEU A 75 24.41 7.41 16.48
C LEU A 75 25.78 6.77 16.29
N GLN A 76 26.40 6.32 17.39
CA GLN A 76 27.68 5.62 17.38
C GLN A 76 27.52 4.10 17.28
N ASP A 77 26.34 3.59 17.60
CA ASP A 77 26.03 2.17 17.56
C ASP A 77 25.77 1.69 16.12
N GLU A 78 26.30 0.50 15.77
CA GLU A 78 25.86 -0.18 14.56
C GLU A 78 24.47 -0.77 14.78
N LEU A 79 23.49 -0.29 14.02
CA LEU A 79 22.15 -0.87 14.03
C LEU A 79 22.22 -2.33 13.57
N SER A 80 21.66 -3.22 14.37
CA SER A 80 21.54 -4.66 14.09
C SER A 80 20.09 -5.12 14.30
N ASN A 81 19.81 -6.40 14.03
CA ASN A 81 18.49 -7.01 14.23
C ASN A 81 17.36 -6.37 13.42
N TYR A 82 17.59 -6.22 12.11
CA TYR A 82 16.56 -5.80 11.18
C TYR A 82 15.38 -6.76 11.18
N ARG A 83 14.18 -6.18 11.11
CA ARG A 83 12.92 -6.89 11.17
C ARG A 83 11.96 -6.30 10.17
N THR A 84 11.23 -7.15 9.46
CA THR A 84 10.12 -6.76 8.60
C THR A 84 8.91 -7.63 8.92
N TYR A 85 7.74 -7.01 8.95
CA TYR A 85 6.49 -7.70 9.20
C TYR A 85 5.74 -8.03 7.91
N TYR A 86 5.12 -9.21 7.88
CA TYR A 86 4.12 -9.59 6.87
C TYR A 86 2.78 -9.85 7.53
N LEU A 87 1.71 -9.77 6.73
CA LEU A 87 0.35 -10.09 7.15
C LEU A 87 -0.14 -11.34 6.44
N GLU A 88 -1.12 -11.98 7.07
CA GLU A 88 -1.80 -13.14 6.52
C GLU A 88 -3.31 -12.93 6.58
N TYR A 89 -3.98 -13.15 5.47
CA TYR A 89 -5.44 -13.03 5.37
C TYR A 89 -6.05 -14.32 4.84
N ASP A 90 -7.17 -14.72 5.44
CA ASP A 90 -8.11 -15.66 4.78
C ASP A 90 -8.82 -14.89 3.67
N VAL A 91 -8.64 -15.36 2.45
CA VAL A 91 -9.20 -14.76 1.24
C VAL A 91 -10.15 -15.69 0.50
N SER A 92 -10.58 -16.78 1.15
CA SER A 92 -11.45 -17.81 0.55
C SER A 92 -12.73 -17.19 -0.04
N SER A 93 -13.33 -16.25 0.68
CA SER A 93 -14.58 -15.57 0.29
C SER A 93 -14.42 -14.46 -0.76
N TYR A 94 -13.18 -14.12 -1.12
CA TYR A 94 -12.87 -13.10 -2.13
C TYR A 94 -12.69 -13.71 -3.53
N LEU A 95 -12.48 -15.02 -3.62
CA LEU A 95 -12.20 -15.73 -4.86
C LEU A 95 -13.47 -16.37 -5.43
N ASN A 96 -13.49 -16.53 -6.75
CA ASN A 96 -14.57 -17.18 -7.50
C ASN A 96 -14.00 -18.29 -8.38
N GLU A 97 -14.82 -19.24 -8.81
CA GLU A 97 -14.44 -20.17 -9.88
C GLU A 97 -14.24 -19.40 -11.20
N GLY A 98 -13.22 -19.78 -11.95
CA GLY A 98 -12.82 -19.08 -13.17
C GLY A 98 -11.76 -18.00 -12.93
N VAL A 99 -11.87 -16.88 -13.65
CA VAL A 99 -10.88 -15.80 -13.64
C VAL A 99 -11.03 -14.95 -12.38
N ASN A 100 -9.90 -14.67 -11.74
CA ASN A 100 -9.77 -13.81 -10.59
C ASN A 100 -8.67 -12.78 -10.85
N THR A 101 -8.77 -11.63 -10.19
CA THR A 101 -7.76 -10.57 -10.25
C THR A 101 -7.25 -10.27 -8.85
N ILE A 102 -5.93 -10.32 -8.67
CA ILE A 102 -5.25 -9.74 -7.51
C ILE A 102 -4.72 -8.37 -7.89
N GLY A 103 -5.01 -7.38 -7.05
CA GLY A 103 -4.51 -6.02 -7.15
C GLY A 103 -3.83 -5.59 -5.86
N VAL A 104 -2.68 -4.93 -5.94
CA VAL A 104 -2.00 -4.36 -4.76
C VAL A 104 -1.57 -2.93 -5.07
N MET A 105 -1.92 -1.99 -4.21
CA MET A 105 -1.37 -0.64 -4.23
C MET A 105 -0.31 -0.53 -3.14
N LEU A 106 0.85 0.03 -3.45
CA LEU A 106 1.85 0.38 -2.45
C LEU A 106 1.87 1.88 -2.19
N GLY A 107 2.40 2.26 -1.03
CA GLY A 107 2.78 3.64 -0.69
C GLY A 107 4.12 3.65 0.03
N ASN A 108 4.77 4.81 0.09
CA ASN A 108 6.08 5.03 0.70
C ASN A 108 6.14 4.56 2.16
N GLY A 109 5.08 4.83 2.92
CA GLY A 109 5.03 4.62 4.36
C GLY A 109 6.28 5.16 5.06
N TRP A 110 6.83 4.37 5.98
CA TRP A 110 8.11 4.65 6.63
C TRP A 110 9.33 4.13 5.86
N TYR A 111 9.13 3.36 4.79
CA TYR A 111 10.22 2.73 4.05
C TYR A 111 10.90 3.72 3.08
N HIS A 112 10.10 4.52 2.36
CA HIS A 112 10.60 5.56 1.45
C HIS A 112 10.34 6.98 2.01
N GLN A 113 10.86 7.27 3.21
CA GLN A 113 10.69 8.58 3.85
C GLN A 113 11.80 9.55 3.46
N ILE A 114 11.57 10.31 2.39
CA ILE A 114 12.57 11.24 1.81
C ILE A 114 12.28 12.73 2.08
N ARG A 115 11.14 13.08 2.72
CA ARG A 115 10.72 14.49 2.84
C ARG A 115 11.04 15.12 4.18
N ARG A 116 10.79 14.40 5.27
CA ARG A 116 11.07 14.89 6.63
C ARG A 116 12.52 14.55 6.96
N THR A 117 13.40 15.54 6.92
CA THR A 117 14.87 15.36 7.10
C THR A 117 15.38 15.89 8.43
N GLU A 118 14.50 16.40 9.29
CA GLU A 118 14.85 16.98 10.59
C GLU A 118 15.52 15.96 11.51
N GLU A 119 15.20 14.68 11.37
CA GLU A 119 15.81 13.56 12.12
C GLU A 119 16.94 12.86 11.32
N GLY A 120 17.20 13.30 10.09
CA GLY A 120 18.17 12.73 9.15
C GLY A 120 17.54 12.12 7.91
N ASP A 121 18.38 11.55 7.05
CA ASP A 121 17.95 10.81 5.86
C ASP A 121 17.56 9.39 6.28
N LEU A 122 16.25 9.09 6.25
CA LEU A 122 15.67 7.85 6.74
C LEU A 122 15.17 6.90 5.65
N ASP A 123 15.66 7.07 4.42
CA ASP A 123 15.25 6.28 3.26
C ASP A 123 15.87 4.87 3.23
N TYR A 124 15.05 3.86 2.96
CA TYR A 124 15.48 2.49 2.66
C TYR A 124 15.43 2.19 1.15
N GLY A 125 14.71 3.00 0.37
CA GLY A 125 14.48 2.84 -1.07
C GLY A 125 13.01 2.82 -1.44
N PHE A 126 12.71 2.51 -2.70
CA PHE A 126 11.33 2.50 -3.23
C PHE A 126 10.49 1.33 -2.72
N PRO A 127 9.15 1.48 -2.63
CA PRO A 127 8.26 0.42 -2.17
C PRO A 127 8.46 -0.91 -2.91
N LYS A 128 8.45 -2.01 -2.15
CA LYS A 128 8.61 -3.38 -2.67
C LYS A 128 7.45 -4.26 -2.20
N LEU A 129 7.08 -5.25 -3.00
CA LEU A 129 6.01 -6.20 -2.71
C LEU A 129 6.53 -7.63 -2.78
N CYS A 130 6.09 -8.45 -1.84
CA CYS A 130 6.19 -9.90 -1.90
C CYS A 130 4.91 -10.55 -1.38
N PHE A 131 4.38 -11.56 -2.06
CA PHE A 131 3.29 -12.38 -1.54
C PHE A 131 3.30 -13.82 -2.05
N GLU A 132 2.62 -14.68 -1.31
CA GLU A 132 2.19 -16.03 -1.70
C GLU A 132 0.68 -16.13 -1.44
N LEU A 133 -0.07 -16.50 -2.46
CA LEU A 133 -1.47 -16.90 -2.37
C LEU A 133 -1.54 -18.42 -2.49
N LEU A 134 -1.88 -19.10 -1.40
CA LEU A 134 -2.10 -20.54 -1.35
C LEU A 134 -3.60 -20.81 -1.41
N ILE A 135 -4.02 -21.63 -2.36
CA ILE A 135 -5.41 -22.01 -2.59
C ILE A 135 -5.52 -23.53 -2.50
N THR A 136 -6.41 -24.03 -1.67
CA THR A 136 -6.79 -25.44 -1.61
C THR A 136 -8.15 -25.60 -2.28
N ASP A 137 -8.23 -26.48 -3.26
CA ASP A 137 -9.44 -26.74 -4.01
C ASP A 137 -10.38 -27.74 -3.29
N GLN A 138 -11.54 -28.02 -3.88
CA GLN A 138 -12.53 -28.94 -3.29
C GLN A 138 -12.05 -30.41 -3.22
N ALA A 139 -11.06 -30.79 -4.04
CA ALA A 139 -10.44 -32.10 -4.03
C ALA A 139 -9.23 -32.20 -3.08
N GLY A 140 -8.83 -31.09 -2.45
CA GLY A 140 -7.67 -31.00 -1.57
C GLY A 140 -6.34 -30.74 -2.29
N GLN A 141 -6.35 -30.43 -3.58
CA GLN A 141 -5.16 -30.01 -4.32
C GLN A 141 -4.83 -28.54 -4.02
N THR A 142 -3.54 -28.25 -3.88
CA THR A 142 -3.04 -26.90 -3.63
C THR A 142 -2.52 -26.23 -4.89
N LEU A 143 -2.86 -24.96 -5.07
CA LEU A 143 -2.33 -24.05 -6.08
C LEU A 143 -1.64 -22.88 -5.37
N GLN A 144 -0.52 -22.40 -5.93
CA GLN A 144 0.25 -21.28 -5.39
C GLN A 144 0.43 -20.22 -6.47
N PHE A 145 0.20 -18.96 -6.09
CA PHE A 145 0.51 -17.79 -6.91
C PHE A 145 1.43 -16.85 -6.15
N TYR A 146 2.43 -16.30 -6.82
CA TYR A 146 3.46 -15.47 -6.20
C TYR A 146 3.50 -14.07 -6.83
N SER A 147 4.10 -13.13 -6.11
CA SER A 147 4.59 -11.86 -6.65
C SER A 147 5.80 -12.12 -7.54
N ASP A 148 5.58 -12.35 -8.82
CA ASP A 148 6.65 -12.64 -9.79
C ASP A 148 6.63 -11.64 -10.96
N SER A 149 7.48 -11.88 -11.96
CA SER A 149 7.58 -11.06 -13.17
C SER A 149 6.36 -11.15 -14.10
N GLU A 150 5.41 -12.05 -13.83
CA GLU A 150 4.15 -12.10 -14.58
C GLU A 150 3.13 -11.09 -14.05
N MET A 151 3.38 -10.47 -12.90
CA MET A 151 2.63 -9.28 -12.50
C MET A 151 2.96 -8.11 -13.42
N LYS A 152 1.95 -7.31 -13.71
CA LYS A 152 2.13 -6.00 -14.33
C LYS A 152 1.95 -4.90 -13.30
N TRP A 153 2.53 -3.74 -13.56
CA TRP A 153 2.36 -2.56 -12.74
C TRP A 153 2.15 -1.28 -13.56
N SER A 154 1.62 -0.26 -12.89
CA SER A 154 1.42 1.09 -13.42
C SER A 154 1.51 2.13 -12.30
N GLU A 155 1.65 3.40 -12.68
CA GLU A 155 1.51 4.52 -11.73
C GLU A 155 0.04 4.66 -11.30
N SER A 156 -0.21 4.91 -10.02
CA SER A 156 -1.55 5.28 -9.55
C SER A 156 -1.88 6.76 -9.78
N GLU A 157 -3.09 7.15 -9.38
CA GLU A 157 -3.50 8.54 -9.27
C GLU A 157 -2.73 9.32 -8.18
N ILE A 158 -2.06 8.63 -7.26
CA ILE A 158 -1.29 9.22 -6.17
C ILE A 158 0.11 9.57 -6.68
N LEU A 159 0.36 10.86 -6.89
CA LEU A 159 1.63 11.37 -7.41
C LEU A 159 2.69 11.55 -6.31
N GLU A 160 2.25 11.94 -5.12
CA GLU A 160 3.08 12.05 -3.93
C GLU A 160 2.32 11.47 -2.74
N ASN A 161 3.02 10.77 -1.85
CA ASN A 161 2.48 10.31 -0.58
C ASN A 161 3.55 10.38 0.50
N ASN A 162 3.22 10.98 1.64
CA ASN A 162 4.14 11.11 2.75
C ASN A 162 3.39 11.31 4.07
N LEU A 163 3.84 10.61 5.11
CA LEU A 163 3.23 10.66 6.44
C LEU A 163 3.15 12.07 7.05
N PHE A 164 4.11 12.95 6.76
CA PHE A 164 4.15 14.30 7.33
C PHE A 164 3.61 15.37 6.40
N PHE A 165 3.69 15.16 5.09
CA PHE A 165 3.33 16.16 4.07
C PHE A 165 2.02 15.84 3.34
N GLY A 166 1.36 14.73 3.67
CA GLY A 166 0.12 14.30 3.05
C GLY A 166 0.32 13.69 1.66
N GLU A 167 -0.73 13.78 0.85
CA GLU A 167 -0.78 13.15 -0.47
C GLU A 167 -1.19 14.14 -1.56
N LEU A 168 -0.64 13.95 -2.76
CA LEU A 168 -1.03 14.68 -3.97
C LEU A 168 -1.69 13.71 -4.95
N HIS A 169 -2.97 13.93 -5.24
CA HIS A 169 -3.75 13.08 -6.14
C HIS A 169 -4.03 13.80 -7.47
N ASN A 170 -3.83 13.10 -8.58
CA ASN A 170 -4.31 13.51 -9.89
C ASN A 170 -5.35 12.51 -10.40
N LEU A 171 -6.62 12.76 -10.06
CA LEU A 171 -7.73 11.87 -10.39
C LEU A 171 -7.97 11.65 -11.90
N ARG A 172 -7.34 12.44 -12.79
CA ARG A 172 -7.34 12.18 -14.23
C ARG A 172 -6.49 10.97 -14.63
N LYS A 173 -5.56 10.56 -13.76
CA LYS A 173 -4.77 9.33 -13.92
C LYS A 173 -5.46 8.11 -13.31
N LYS A 174 -6.62 8.28 -12.67
CA LYS A 174 -7.33 7.16 -12.05
C LYS A 174 -7.71 6.13 -13.10
N GLN A 175 -7.40 4.87 -12.82
CA GLN A 175 -7.63 3.74 -13.72
C GLN A 175 -8.83 2.94 -13.20
N ASP A 176 -10.05 3.40 -13.47
CA ASP A 176 -11.25 2.76 -12.92
C ASP A 176 -11.33 1.27 -13.33
N GLY A 177 -11.56 0.40 -12.35
CA GLY A 177 -11.69 -1.04 -12.57
C GLY A 177 -10.38 -1.81 -12.71
N TRP A 178 -9.20 -1.20 -12.49
CA TRP A 178 -7.90 -1.89 -12.62
C TRP A 178 -7.77 -3.20 -11.81
N MET A 179 -8.54 -3.30 -10.72
CA MET A 179 -8.60 -4.44 -9.79
C MET A 179 -9.63 -5.52 -10.18
N LEU A 180 -10.36 -5.31 -11.28
CA LEU A 180 -11.36 -6.24 -11.81
C LEU A 180 -10.77 -7.06 -12.96
N SER A 181 -11.38 -8.22 -13.22
CA SER A 181 -11.05 -9.06 -14.36
C SER A 181 -11.57 -8.45 -15.66
N GLY A 182 -10.81 -8.62 -16.75
CA GLY A 182 -11.12 -8.03 -18.05
C GLY A 182 -10.74 -6.56 -18.21
N PHE A 183 -10.02 -5.98 -17.25
CA PHE A 183 -9.42 -4.66 -17.40
C PHE A 183 -8.28 -4.70 -18.43
N ASP A 184 -8.26 -3.75 -19.35
CA ASP A 184 -7.20 -3.62 -20.36
C ASP A 184 -5.93 -3.04 -19.74
N ASP A 185 -5.00 -3.94 -19.43
CA ASP A 185 -3.67 -3.63 -18.91
C ASP A 185 -2.57 -3.71 -19.97
N SER A 186 -2.91 -3.60 -21.25
CA SER A 186 -1.94 -3.67 -22.35
C SER A 186 -0.87 -2.55 -22.28
N ALA A 187 -1.21 -1.41 -21.68
CA ALA A 187 -0.29 -0.30 -21.44
C ALA A 187 0.54 -0.43 -20.14
N TRP A 188 0.24 -1.42 -19.29
CA TRP A 188 0.98 -1.64 -18.05
C TRP A 188 2.32 -2.31 -18.33
N LYS A 189 3.32 -2.02 -17.49
CA LYS A 189 4.67 -2.57 -17.63
C LYS A 189 4.80 -3.86 -16.83
N PRO A 190 5.67 -4.81 -17.23
CA PRO A 190 6.03 -5.93 -16.37
C PRO A 190 6.65 -5.44 -15.05
N ALA A 191 6.37 -6.12 -13.94
CA ALA A 191 6.94 -5.81 -12.64
C ALA A 191 8.46 -6.08 -12.61
N CYS A 192 9.19 -5.19 -11.93
CA CYS A 192 10.63 -5.27 -11.82
C CYS A 192 11.00 -6.21 -10.67
N GLN A 193 11.74 -7.29 -10.94
CA GLN A 193 12.26 -8.14 -9.86
C GLN A 193 13.40 -7.44 -9.13
N VAL A 194 13.41 -7.57 -7.81
CA VAL A 194 14.44 -7.00 -6.93
C VAL A 194 14.87 -8.02 -5.87
N PRO A 195 16.05 -7.85 -5.28
CA PRO A 195 16.46 -8.68 -4.15
C PRO A 195 15.51 -8.50 -2.96
N ALA A 196 15.35 -9.59 -2.20
CA ALA A 196 14.71 -9.53 -0.90
C ALA A 196 15.48 -8.58 0.05
N PRO A 197 14.80 -7.83 0.93
CA PRO A 197 15.48 -7.04 1.95
C PRO A 197 16.27 -7.95 2.89
N GLU A 198 17.47 -7.54 3.28
CA GLU A 198 18.33 -8.30 4.20
C GLU A 198 17.81 -8.16 5.64
N THR A 199 16.81 -8.98 5.98
CA THR A 199 16.04 -8.84 7.21
C THR A 199 15.51 -10.17 7.75
N ASN A 200 14.96 -10.12 8.96
CA ASN A 200 14.20 -11.21 9.53
C ASN A 200 12.70 -10.93 9.38
N PHE A 201 11.97 -11.87 8.78
CA PHE A 201 10.54 -11.75 8.56
C PHE A 201 9.75 -12.34 9.72
N TYR A 202 8.76 -11.58 10.20
CA TYR A 202 7.86 -12.03 11.26
C TYR A 202 6.43 -11.77 10.85
N ARG A 203 5.53 -12.66 11.27
CA ARG A 203 4.10 -12.40 11.15
C ARG A 203 3.73 -11.26 12.08
N GLN A 204 3.01 -10.26 11.59
CA GLN A 204 2.45 -9.24 12.45
C GLN A 204 1.45 -9.88 13.42
N ASN A 205 1.66 -9.69 14.71
CA ASN A 205 0.81 -10.22 15.79
C ASN A 205 0.16 -9.11 16.62
N CYS A 206 0.34 -7.85 16.25
CA CYS A 206 -0.39 -6.71 16.79
C CYS A 206 -1.54 -6.31 15.85
N PRO A 207 -2.61 -5.69 16.38
CA PRO A 207 -3.68 -5.12 15.56
C PRO A 207 -3.13 -4.07 14.58
N ALA A 208 -3.72 -4.00 13.40
CA ALA A 208 -3.50 -2.89 12.47
C ALA A 208 -4.29 -1.64 12.89
N ASP A 209 -3.90 -0.48 12.34
CA ASP A 209 -4.70 0.74 12.46
C ASP A 209 -6.02 0.58 11.72
N LYS A 210 -7.10 1.13 12.27
CA LYS A 210 -8.46 1.07 11.71
C LYS A 210 -9.21 2.37 11.93
N ILE A 211 -10.22 2.61 11.10
CA ILE A 211 -11.19 3.69 11.36
C ILE A 211 -12.09 3.26 12.52
N ILE A 212 -11.92 3.89 13.67
CA ILE A 212 -12.73 3.61 14.87
C ILE A 212 -14.00 4.46 14.96
N ARG A 213 -14.01 5.63 14.31
CA ARG A 213 -15.16 6.55 14.25
C ARG A 213 -15.01 7.55 13.12
N SER A 214 -16.13 8.13 12.69
CA SER A 214 -16.15 9.26 11.77
C SER A 214 -16.77 10.47 12.46
N VAL A 215 -16.13 11.63 12.30
CA VAL A 215 -16.61 12.92 12.80
C VAL A 215 -17.11 13.74 11.63
N THR A 216 -18.31 14.32 11.75
CA THR A 216 -18.80 15.31 10.78
C THR A 216 -18.44 16.69 11.32
N PRO A 217 -17.48 17.41 10.70
CA PRO A 217 -17.04 18.68 11.24
C PRO A 217 -18.02 19.80 10.88
N GLN A 218 -18.06 20.85 11.71
CA GLN A 218 -18.94 22.00 11.52
C GLN A 218 -18.24 23.10 10.73
N LEU A 219 -18.90 23.68 9.72
CA LEU A 219 -18.38 24.83 9.00
C LEU A 219 -18.44 26.07 9.90
N VAL A 220 -17.28 26.59 10.30
CA VAL A 220 -17.19 27.74 11.23
C VAL A 220 -16.78 29.04 10.52
N TYR A 221 -16.14 28.96 9.36
CA TYR A 221 -15.71 30.13 8.62
C TYR A 221 -15.74 29.87 7.11
N THR A 222 -16.19 30.87 6.36
CA THR A 222 -16.18 30.86 4.88
C THR A 222 -15.68 32.18 4.36
N GLU A 223 -14.72 32.11 3.45
CA GLU A 223 -14.19 33.20 2.63
C GLU A 223 -14.13 32.71 1.18
N LYS A 224 -14.01 33.62 0.21
CA LYS A 224 -14.15 33.31 -1.24
C LYS A 224 -13.46 32.00 -1.67
N ASP A 225 -12.22 31.78 -1.23
CA ASP A 225 -11.41 30.63 -1.65
C ASP A 225 -11.06 29.66 -0.50
N ARG A 226 -11.66 29.82 0.68
CA ARG A 226 -11.30 29.05 1.88
C ARG A 226 -12.50 28.77 2.76
N ARG A 227 -12.61 27.53 3.23
CA ARG A 227 -13.57 27.11 4.26
C ARG A 227 -12.82 26.47 5.41
N ILE A 228 -13.23 26.78 6.64
CA ILE A 228 -12.65 26.19 7.85
C ILE A 228 -13.74 25.37 8.53
N TYR A 229 -13.38 24.12 8.84
CA TYR A 229 -14.26 23.18 9.50
C TYR A 229 -13.67 22.82 10.86
N ASP A 230 -14.48 22.88 11.90
CA ASP A 230 -14.12 22.51 13.27
C ASP A 230 -14.66 21.11 13.60
N CYS A 231 -13.78 20.22 14.06
CA CYS A 231 -14.16 18.88 14.49
C CYS A 231 -14.71 18.86 15.92
N GLY A 232 -14.59 19.95 16.67
CA GLY A 232 -14.97 20.06 18.09
C GLY A 232 -13.98 19.42 19.06
N GLU A 233 -12.95 18.75 18.54
CA GLU A 233 -11.91 18.07 19.30
C GLU A 233 -10.66 17.88 18.42
N ASN A 234 -9.51 17.70 19.06
CA ASN A 234 -8.26 17.36 18.37
C ASN A 234 -8.23 15.85 18.07
N ILE A 235 -8.15 15.48 16.79
CA ILE A 235 -8.19 14.09 16.31
C ILE A 235 -6.95 13.74 15.49
N THR A 236 -6.58 12.45 15.49
CA THR A 236 -5.67 11.86 14.51
C THR A 236 -6.49 11.11 13.45
N GLY A 237 -6.13 11.25 12.18
CA GLY A 237 -6.82 10.61 11.06
C GLY A 237 -6.67 11.40 9.77
N PHE A 238 -7.59 11.16 8.84
CA PHE A 238 -7.65 11.85 7.55
C PHE A 238 -9.10 12.17 7.20
N VAL A 239 -9.29 13.17 6.33
CA VAL A 239 -10.63 13.57 5.89
C VAL A 239 -11.10 12.77 4.67
N SER A 240 -12.40 12.52 4.61
CA SER A 240 -13.07 12.08 3.38
C SER A 240 -13.84 13.25 2.78
N VAL A 241 -13.58 13.56 1.52
CA VAL A 241 -14.23 14.66 0.79
C VAL A 241 -15.04 14.11 -0.36
N ARG A 242 -16.32 14.47 -0.40
CA ARG A 242 -17.19 14.28 -1.57
C ARG A 242 -17.40 15.64 -2.24
N CYS A 243 -17.00 15.76 -3.48
CA CYS A 243 -17.25 16.96 -4.28
C CYS A 243 -17.79 16.60 -5.67
N LEU A 244 -18.66 17.44 -6.19
CA LEU A 244 -19.05 17.42 -7.59
C LEU A 244 -18.17 18.43 -8.31
N VAL A 245 -17.45 17.98 -9.34
CA VAL A 245 -16.60 18.83 -10.16
C VAL A 245 -17.23 18.95 -11.55
N SER A 246 -17.50 20.19 -11.97
CA SER A 246 -17.80 20.48 -13.38
C SER A 246 -16.53 20.28 -14.22
N SER A 247 -16.67 19.94 -15.51
CA SER A 247 -15.54 19.76 -16.42
C SER A 247 -14.54 20.92 -16.34
N GLY A 248 -13.27 20.62 -16.07
CA GLY A 248 -12.21 21.62 -15.92
C GLY A 248 -11.13 21.23 -14.91
N LYS A 249 -10.14 22.11 -14.72
CA LYS A 249 -9.09 21.92 -13.69
C LYS A 249 -9.64 22.36 -12.33
N CYS A 250 -10.06 21.40 -11.51
CA CYS A 250 -10.36 21.63 -10.10
C CYS A 250 -9.15 21.25 -9.25
N ILE A 251 -8.73 22.13 -8.33
CA ILE A 251 -7.68 21.84 -7.35
C ILE A 251 -8.32 21.98 -5.97
N PHE A 252 -8.39 20.88 -5.23
CA PHE A 252 -8.73 20.89 -3.81
C PHE A 252 -7.45 20.81 -2.98
N ARG A 253 -7.35 21.65 -1.95
CA ARG A 253 -6.27 21.61 -0.96
C ARG A 253 -6.89 21.49 0.42
N ILE A 254 -6.39 20.54 1.19
CA ILE A 254 -6.85 20.26 2.54
C ILE A 254 -5.66 20.47 3.44
N PHE A 255 -5.83 21.33 4.44
CA PHE A 255 -4.82 21.61 5.45
C PHE A 255 -5.38 21.21 6.80
N TYR A 256 -4.54 20.63 7.64
CA TYR A 256 -4.84 20.32 9.03
C TYR A 256 -4.19 21.39 9.91
N SER A 257 -4.91 21.87 10.92
CA SER A 257 -4.38 22.78 11.94
C SER A 257 -4.83 22.29 13.30
N LEU A 258 -3.95 22.47 14.28
CA LEU A 258 -4.28 22.44 15.71
C LEU A 258 -4.77 23.80 16.17
#